data_AF-A0A9Q0E2X4-F1
#
_entry.id   AF-A0A9Q0E2X4-F1
#
_cell.length_a   1.000
_cell.length_b   1.000
_cell.length_c   1.000
_cell.angle_alpha   90.00
_cell.angle_beta   90.00
_cell.angle_gamma   90.00
#
_symmetry.space_group_name_H-M   'P 1'
#
loop_
_entity.id
_entity.type
_entity.pdbx_description
1 polymer ?
#
loop_
_entity_poly.entity_id
_entity_poly.type
_entity_poly.pdbx_seq_one_letter_code
_entity_poly.pdbx_strand_id
1 'polypeptide(L)'
;MRSANVFTLALLTVAFLSAVHHTSPGVQSNDTPPIIIVPGNLGNRLEAKIDKPTLVHWMCYKKTEDWFSLWIDLNMFMPIGIDCWIDNIK
;
A
#
# COMPACT_ATOMS: atom_id res chain seq x y z
N MET A 1 -43.84 -11.33 55.21
CA MET A 1 -43.93 -10.15 54.31
C MET A 1 -42.58 -9.48 54.02
N ARG A 2 -41.59 -9.44 54.94
CA ARG A 2 -40.26 -8.85 54.67
C ARG A 2 -39.40 -9.60 53.64
N SER A 3 -39.50 -10.93 53.58
CA SER A 3 -38.69 -11.77 52.68
C SER A 3 -39.04 -11.55 51.19
N ALA A 4 -40.33 -11.40 50.86
CA ALA A 4 -40.79 -11.19 49.48
C ALA A 4 -40.20 -9.91 48.87
N ASN A 5 -40.15 -8.81 49.63
CA ASN A 5 -39.58 -7.54 49.17
C ASN A 5 -38.08 -7.62 48.90
N VAL A 6 -37.34 -8.43 49.67
CA VAL A 6 -35.89 -8.62 49.47
C VAL A 6 -35.63 -9.44 48.21
N PHE A 7 -36.43 -10.47 47.95
CA PHE A 7 -36.36 -11.24 46.70
C PHE A 7 -36.73 -10.41 45.47
N THR A 8 -37.76 -9.57 45.58
CA THR A 8 -38.16 -8.66 44.50
C THR A 8 -37.07 -7.62 44.21
N LEU A 9 -36.43 -7.06 45.23
CA LEU A 9 -35.30 -6.15 45.04
C LEU A 9 -34.10 -6.84 44.38
N ALA A 10 -33.77 -8.07 44.80
CA ALA A 10 -32.65 -8.83 44.22
C ALA A 10 -32.90 -9.20 42.75
N LEU A 11 -34.13 -9.55 42.39
CA LEU A 11 -34.50 -9.82 40.99
C LEU A 11 -34.42 -8.56 40.13
N LEU A 12 -34.86 -7.41 40.65
CA LEU A 12 -34.77 -6.14 39.95
C LEU A 12 -33.31 -5.73 39.73
N THR A 13 -32.44 -5.84 40.74
CA THR A 13 -31.02 -5.47 40.59
C THR A 13 -30.30 -6.35 39.58
N VAL A 14 -30.56 -7.67 39.57
CA VAL A 14 -30.00 -8.60 38.58
C VAL A 14 -30.52 -8.31 37.17
N ALA A 15 -31.80 -7.97 37.01
CA ALA A 15 -32.38 -7.57 35.73
C ALA A 15 -31.78 -6.27 35.18
N PHE A 16 -31.54 -5.27 36.04
CA PHE A 16 -30.84 -4.05 35.65
C PHE A 16 -29.38 -4.30 35.27
N LEU A 17 -28.65 -5.14 36.02
CA LEU A 17 -27.27 -5.52 35.69
C LEU A 17 -27.18 -6.24 34.33
N SER A 18 -28.08 -7.18 34.06
CA SER A 18 -28.10 -7.92 32.78
C SER A 18 -28.54 -7.05 31.59
N ALA A 19 -29.38 -6.05 31.81
CA ALA A 19 -29.70 -5.03 30.81
C ALA A 19 -28.52 -4.08 30.51
N VAL A 20 -27.71 -3.73 31.53
CA VAL A 20 -26.48 -2.93 31.37
C VAL A 20 -25.39 -3.72 30.63
N HIS A 21 -25.37 -5.04 30.76
CA HIS A 21 -24.46 -5.93 30.02
C HIS A 21 -24.84 -6.19 28.55
N HIS A 22 -25.79 -5.46 27.97
CA HIS A 22 -25.90 -5.38 26.51
C HIS A 22 -24.83 -4.45 25.96
N THR A 23 -23.59 -4.95 25.92
CA THR A 23 -22.60 -4.43 24.98
C THR A 23 -23.16 -4.62 23.58
N SER A 24 -23.60 -3.51 22.98
CA SER A 24 -23.73 -3.42 21.53
C SER A 24 -22.45 -3.98 20.93
N PRO A 25 -22.50 -4.95 19.99
CA PRO A 25 -21.34 -5.29 19.20
C PRO A 25 -21.05 -4.05 18.36
N GLY A 26 -20.19 -3.18 18.89
CA GLY A 26 -19.64 -2.07 18.14
C GLY A 26 -19.03 -2.68 16.89
N VAL A 27 -19.61 -2.33 15.73
CA VAL A 27 -19.01 -2.63 14.44
C VAL A 27 -17.61 -2.05 14.51
N GLN A 28 -16.59 -2.91 14.59
CA GLN A 28 -15.22 -2.48 14.37
C GLN A 28 -15.11 -2.12 12.89
N SER A 29 -15.48 -0.88 12.57
CA SER A 29 -15.07 -0.28 11.32
C SER A 29 -13.55 -0.29 11.32
N ASN A 30 -12.97 -0.92 10.31
CA ASN A 30 -11.53 -0.85 10.05
C ASN A 30 -11.22 0.59 9.59
N ASP A 31 -11.33 1.56 10.50
CA ASP A 31 -11.15 3.00 10.28
C ASP A 31 -9.66 3.37 10.22
N THR A 32 -8.87 2.58 9.49
CA THR A 32 -7.52 3.03 9.14
C THR A 32 -7.66 4.01 7.98
N PRO A 33 -7.32 5.30 8.16
CA PRO A 33 -7.42 6.27 7.08
C PRO A 33 -6.49 5.85 5.91
N PRO A 34 -6.90 6.06 4.65
CA PRO A 34 -6.04 5.74 3.51
C PRO A 34 -4.78 6.60 3.53
N ILE A 35 -3.61 5.96 3.37
CA ILE A 35 -2.31 6.63 3.34
C ILE A 35 -1.80 6.67 1.90
N ILE A 36 -1.43 7.86 1.42
CA ILE A 36 -0.76 8.04 0.13
C ILE A 36 0.73 8.24 0.39
N ILE A 37 1.57 7.39 -0.18
CA ILE A 37 3.03 7.49 -0.08
C ILE A 37 3.56 8.12 -1.37
N VAL A 38 4.20 9.28 -1.25
CA VAL A 38 4.86 9.96 -2.36
C VAL A 38 6.37 9.71 -2.25
N PRO A 39 6.98 8.95 -3.16
CA PRO A 39 8.43 8.72 -3.13
C PRO A 39 9.21 9.99 -3.48
N GLY A 40 10.46 10.05 -3.04
CA GLY A 40 11.42 11.07 -3.48
C GLY A 40 11.93 10.82 -4.90
N ASN A 41 12.87 11.65 -5.35
CA ASN A 41 13.52 11.48 -6.66
C ASN A 41 14.21 10.11 -6.74
N LEU A 42 14.07 9.41 -7.87
CA LEU A 42 14.60 8.05 -8.12
C LEU A 42 14.01 6.95 -7.21
N GLY A 43 12.98 7.24 -6.42
CA GLY A 43 12.37 6.30 -5.47
C GLY A 43 11.28 5.39 -6.05
N ASN A 44 10.98 5.49 -7.35
CA ASN A 44 10.00 4.65 -8.04
C ASN A 44 10.64 3.91 -9.23
N ARG A 45 10.02 2.80 -9.63
CA ARG A 45 10.42 2.10 -10.85
C ARG A 45 10.01 2.91 -12.08
N LEU A 46 10.91 3.01 -13.05
CA LEU A 46 10.63 3.55 -14.37
C LEU A 46 10.74 2.44 -15.40
N GLU A 47 9.75 2.40 -16.28
CA GLU A 47 9.70 1.47 -17.41
C GLU A 47 9.68 2.26 -18.71
N ALA A 48 10.34 1.73 -19.73
CA ALA A 48 10.42 2.35 -21.04
C ALA A 48 10.21 1.33 -22.14
N LYS A 49 9.74 1.83 -23.29
CA LYS A 49 9.73 1.12 -24.57
C LYS A 49 10.42 2.02 -25.58
N ILE A 50 11.43 1.50 -26.27
CA ILE A 50 12.29 2.30 -27.15
C ILE A 50 11.94 2.02 -28.60
N ASP A 51 11.88 3.08 -29.42
CA ASP A 51 11.91 3.00 -30.88
C ASP A 51 12.67 4.23 -31.42
N LYS A 52 14.00 4.10 -31.55
CA LYS A 52 14.89 5.20 -31.96
C LYS A 52 15.49 4.98 -33.35
N PRO A 53 15.58 6.02 -34.20
CA PRO A 53 16.17 5.90 -35.53
C PRO A 53 17.70 5.77 -35.49
N THR A 54 18.34 6.40 -34.50
CA THR A 54 19.80 6.48 -34.33
C THR A 54 20.21 6.05 -32.92
N LEU A 55 21.41 5.49 -32.79
CA LEU A 55 22.00 5.05 -31.53
C LEU A 55 23.30 5.79 -31.27
N VAL A 56 23.59 6.10 -30.00
CA VAL A 56 24.89 6.65 -29.59
C VAL A 56 25.99 5.58 -29.59
N HIS A 57 25.64 4.34 -29.28
CA HIS A 57 26.57 3.20 -29.28
C HIS A 57 25.89 1.94 -29.82
N TRP A 58 26.67 1.04 -30.41
CA TRP A 58 26.15 -0.19 -31.04
C TRP A 58 25.52 -1.20 -30.05
N MET A 59 25.81 -1.08 -28.76
CA MET A 59 25.25 -1.93 -27.70
C MET A 59 23.93 -1.40 -27.14
N CYS A 60 23.47 -0.22 -27.58
CA CYS A 60 22.20 0.33 -27.13
C CYS A 60 21.02 -0.29 -27.89
N TYR A 61 19.90 -0.49 -27.20
CA TYR A 61 18.69 -0.99 -27.83
C TYR A 61 18.10 0.05 -28.78
N LYS A 62 17.96 -0.33 -30.05
CA LYS A 62 17.31 0.51 -31.07
C LYS A 62 15.80 0.47 -30.95
N LYS A 63 15.26 -0.73 -30.73
CA LYS A 63 13.84 -0.98 -30.61
C LYS A 63 13.60 -2.10 -29.59
N THR A 64 12.62 -1.92 -28.72
CA THR A 64 12.14 -2.97 -27.81
C THR A 64 10.69 -3.30 -28.12
N GLU A 65 10.34 -4.58 -28.11
CA GLU A 65 8.96 -5.02 -28.34
C GLU A 65 8.10 -4.79 -27.08
N ASP A 66 8.68 -5.07 -25.90
CA ASP A 66 8.02 -4.93 -24.61
C ASP A 66 8.56 -3.74 -23.79
N TRP A 67 7.83 -3.43 -22.72
CA TRP A 67 8.26 -2.51 -21.67
C TRP A 67 9.34 -3.19 -20.83
N PHE A 68 10.45 -2.50 -20.62
CA PHE A 68 11.53 -2.96 -19.76
C PHE A 68 11.78 -1.94 -18.65
N SER A 69 12.35 -2.39 -17.54
CA SER A 69 12.69 -1.47 -16.44
C SER A 69 13.94 -0.66 -16.80
N LEU A 70 13.77 0.64 -16.99
CA LEU A 70 14.86 1.58 -17.23
C LEU A 70 15.55 2.01 -15.92
N TRP A 71 14.79 2.06 -14.81
CA TRP A 71 15.30 2.35 -13.47
C TRP A 71 14.56 1.49 -12.42
N ILE A 72 15.21 0.74 -11.53
CA ILE A 72 16.66 0.51 -11.37
C ILE A 72 17.02 -0.81 -12.04
N ASP A 73 17.83 -0.76 -13.10
CA ASP A 73 18.49 -1.94 -13.66
C ASP A 73 19.99 -1.85 -13.38
N LEU A 74 20.49 -2.77 -12.56
CA LEU A 74 21.89 -2.80 -12.14
C LEU A 74 22.85 -3.10 -13.29
N ASN A 75 22.39 -3.79 -14.33
CA ASN A 75 23.19 -4.09 -15.51
C ASN A 75 23.51 -2.83 -16.32
N MET A 76 22.64 -1.83 -16.22
CA MET A 76 22.78 -0.55 -16.93
C MET A 76 23.85 0.37 -16.32
N PHE A 77 24.38 0.04 -15.13
CA PHE A 77 25.54 0.74 -14.57
C PHE A 77 26.89 0.26 -15.13
N MET A 78 26.90 -0.68 -16.08
CA MET A 78 28.12 -1.00 -16.84
C MET A 78 28.56 0.19 -17.69
N PRO A 79 29.87 0.37 -17.97
CA PRO A 79 30.41 1.56 -18.65
C PRO A 79 29.70 1.94 -19.95
N ILE A 80 29.27 0.94 -20.74
CA ILE A 80 28.57 1.17 -22.02
C ILE A 80 27.04 1.22 -21.82
N GLY A 81 26.52 0.60 -20.76
CA GLY A 81 25.11 0.64 -20.39
C GLY A 81 24.69 2.04 -19.91
N ILE A 82 25.57 2.75 -19.20
CA ILE A 82 25.31 4.11 -18.70
C ILE A 82 25.08 5.08 -19.86
N ASP A 83 25.91 5.01 -20.90
CA ASP A 83 25.76 5.87 -22.08
C ASP A 83 24.41 5.63 -22.78
N CYS A 84 23.99 4.37 -22.88
CA CYS A 84 22.67 4.03 -23.41
C CYS A 84 21.54 4.52 -22.50
N TRP A 85 21.69 4.40 -21.18
CA TRP A 85 20.70 4.84 -20.20
C TRP A 85 20.50 6.36 -20.23
N ILE A 86 21.59 7.13 -20.30
CA ILE A 86 21.54 8.60 -20.41
C ILE A 86 20.83 9.01 -21.70
N ASP A 87 21.09 8.33 -22.83
CA ASP A 87 20.40 8.61 -24.10
C ASP A 87 18.90 8.24 -24.09
N ASN A 88 18.47 7.40 -23.15
CA ASN A 88 17.08 6.98 -23.00
C ASN A 88 16.29 7.85 -22.01
N ILE A 89 16.96 8.48 -21.03
CA ILE A 89 16.32 9.33 -20.01
C ILE A 89 16.21 10.80 -20.43
N LYS A 90 17.08 11.27 -21.33
CA LYS A 90 17.00 12.63 -21.88
C LYS A 90 15.68 12.87 -22.64
#